data_AF-A0A2G4F7Q3-F1
#
_entry.id   AF-A0A2G4F7Q3-F1
#
_cell.length_a   1.000
_cell.length_b   1.000
_cell.length_c   1.000
_cell.angle_alpha   90.00
_cell.angle_beta   90.00
_cell.angle_gamma   90.00
#
_symmetry.space_group_name_H-M   'P 1'
#
loop_
_entity.id
_entity.type
_entity.pdbx_description
1 polymer ?
#
loop_
_entity_poly.entity_id
_entity_poly.type
_entity_poly.pdbx_seq_one_letter_code
_entity_poly.pdbx_strand_id
1 'polypeptide(L)'
;MTGLRLETKNALLGAKELVMTPDPKAPALWARFYDLQTGTPFVCDRDGIPKPKLAEIGYERRNGYDWFGEYARDLLSKDYPDWKKTAR
;
A
#
# COMPACT_ATOMS: atom_id res chain seq x y z
N MET A 1 -5.93 5.05 0.55
CA MET A 1 -6.69 4.56 -0.63
C MET A 1 -7.71 3.55 -0.15
N THR A 2 -8.91 3.56 -0.70
CA THR A 2 -10.01 2.64 -0.35
C THR A 2 -10.47 1.89 -1.60
N GLY A 3 -11.20 0.79 -1.42
CA GLY A 3 -11.75 0.03 -2.53
C GLY A 3 -10.74 -0.82 -3.30
N LEU A 4 -9.56 -1.06 -2.72
CA LEU A 4 -8.48 -1.84 -3.31
C LEU A 4 -7.94 -2.82 -2.27
N ARG A 5 -7.67 -4.05 -2.71
CA ARG A 5 -7.03 -5.11 -1.93
C ARG A 5 -5.69 -5.46 -2.54
N LEU A 6 -4.68 -5.54 -1.69
CA LEU A 6 -3.38 -6.10 -2.03
C LEU A 6 -3.46 -7.62 -1.81
N GLU A 7 -3.20 -8.40 -2.86
CA GLU A 7 -3.29 -9.86 -2.79
C GLU A 7 -2.15 -10.53 -3.55
N THR A 8 -1.70 -11.69 -3.06
CA THR A 8 -0.73 -12.52 -3.75
C THR A 8 -1.46 -13.54 -4.60
N LYS A 9 -1.23 -13.51 -5.92
CA LYS A 9 -1.70 -14.52 -6.87
C LYS A 9 -0.57 -15.47 -7.25
N ASN A 10 -0.92 -16.70 -7.60
CA ASN A 10 0.02 -17.62 -8.22
C ASN A 10 0.03 -17.37 -9.72
N ALA A 11 1.22 -17.06 -10.26
CA ALA A 11 1.50 -16.97 -11.67
C ALA A 11 2.00 -18.31 -12.22
N LEU A 12 2.28 -18.34 -13.53
CA LEU A 12 2.85 -19.50 -14.20
C LEU A 12 4.14 -19.96 -13.51
N LEU A 13 4.35 -21.28 -13.50
CA LEU A 13 5.52 -21.93 -12.89
C LEU A 13 5.64 -21.74 -11.36
N GLY A 14 4.57 -21.35 -10.68
CA GLY A 14 4.53 -21.24 -9.21
C GLY A 14 5.13 -19.95 -8.65
N ALA A 15 5.46 -18.99 -9.51
CA ALA A 15 5.87 -17.66 -9.07
C ALA A 15 4.71 -16.96 -8.36
N LYS A 16 5.00 -16.26 -7.26
CA LYS A 16 4.02 -15.43 -6.55
C LYS A 16 4.03 -14.01 -7.12
N GLU A 17 2.86 -13.45 -7.37
CA GLU A 17 2.71 -12.08 -7.83
C GLU A 17 1.79 -11.29 -6.91
N LEU A 18 2.33 -10.23 -6.34
CA LEU A 18 1.58 -9.24 -5.59
C LEU A 18 0.86 -8.31 -6.56
N VAL A 19 -0.47 -8.27 -6.47
CA VAL A 19 -1.32 -7.45 -7.33
C VAL A 19 -2.28 -6.61 -6.50
N MET A 20 -2.65 -5.46 -7.06
CA MET A 20 -3.68 -4.59 -6.50
C MET A 20 -4.99 -4.83 -7.27
N THR A 21 -6.01 -5.35 -6.59
CA THR A 21 -7.31 -5.68 -7.19
C THR A 21 -8.41 -4.81 -6.61
N PRO A 22 -9.41 -4.38 -7.41
CA PRO A 22 -10.61 -3.71 -6.90
C PRO A 22 -11.37 -4.58 -5.88
N ASP A 23 -11.62 -4.02 -4.70
CA ASP A 23 -12.46 -4.60 -3.66
C ASP A 23 -13.08 -3.48 -2.81
N PRO A 24 -14.33 -3.07 -3.08
CA PRO A 24 -15.03 -2.03 -2.34
C PRO A 24 -15.14 -2.26 -0.82
N LYS A 25 -15.00 -3.52 -0.38
CA LYS A 25 -15.11 -3.91 1.04
C LYS A 25 -13.74 -4.06 1.71
N ALA A 26 -12.64 -3.88 0.98
CA ALA A 26 -11.31 -3.96 1.55
C ALA A 26 -11.07 -2.83 2.56
N PRO A 27 -10.31 -3.10 3.64
CA PRO A 27 -9.79 -2.06 4.51
C PRO A 27 -9.02 -0.98 3.72
N ALA A 28 -8.92 0.22 4.31
CA ALA A 28 -8.11 1.27 3.72
C ALA A 28 -6.63 0.87 3.71
N LEU A 29 -5.97 1.10 2.58
CA LEU A 29 -4.53 0.92 2.41
C LEU A 29 -3.83 2.27 2.36
N TRP A 30 -2.63 2.35 2.91
CA TRP A 30 -1.73 3.48 2.80
C TRP A 30 -0.50 3.07 2.02
N ALA A 31 -0.06 3.94 1.12
CA ALA A 31 1.22 3.76 0.45
C ALA A 31 2.35 4.03 1.43
N ARG A 32 3.49 3.39 1.22
CA ARG A 32 4.72 3.66 1.97
C ARG A 32 5.27 5.03 1.63
N PHE A 33 5.07 5.49 0.39
CA PHE A 33 5.57 6.76 -0.11
C PHE A 33 4.47 7.51 -0.86
N TYR A 34 4.54 8.83 -0.72
CA TYR A 34 3.66 9.79 -1.35
C TYR A 34 4.51 10.90 -1.95
N ASP A 35 4.12 11.37 -3.12
CA ASP A 35 4.70 12.55 -3.73
C ASP A 35 4.39 13.77 -2.85
N LEU A 36 5.41 14.58 -2.55
CA LEU A 36 5.29 15.68 -1.58
C LEU A 36 4.47 16.86 -2.11
N GLN A 37 4.37 17.02 -3.43
CA GLN A 37 3.64 18.14 -4.03
C GLN A 37 2.16 17.82 -4.20
N THR A 38 1.86 16.60 -4.63
CA THR A 38 0.50 16.16 -5.00
C THR A 38 -0.17 15.33 -3.92
N GLY A 39 0.60 14.77 -2.98
CA GLY A 39 0.09 13.79 -2.01
C GLY A 39 -0.32 12.47 -2.66
N THR A 40 0.12 12.19 -3.89
CA THR A 40 -0.27 11.00 -4.65
C THR A 40 0.66 9.83 -4.28
N PRO A 41 0.12 8.61 -4.04
CA PRO A 41 0.95 7.45 -3.79
C PRO A 41 1.76 7.05 -5.02
N PHE A 42 2.99 6.59 -4.81
CA PHE A 42 3.83 6.02 -5.87
C PHE A 42 4.64 4.83 -5.38
N VAL A 43 5.16 4.05 -6.33
CA VAL A 43 6.14 2.99 -6.10
C VAL A 43 7.41 3.27 -6.90
N CYS A 44 8.53 2.61 -6.62
CA CYS A 44 9.72 2.71 -7.47
C CYS A 44 10.44 1.37 -7.61
N ASP A 45 11.29 1.27 -8.62
CA ASP A 45 12.15 0.12 -8.82
C ASP A 45 13.61 0.48 -8.49
N ARG A 46 14.54 -0.43 -8.77
CA ARG A 46 15.98 -0.20 -8.61
C ARG A 46 16.53 0.91 -9.51
N ASP A 47 15.78 1.31 -10.53
CA ASP A 47 16.07 2.46 -11.40
C ASP A 47 15.82 3.81 -10.71
N GLY A 48 15.14 3.81 -9.55
CA GLY A 48 14.80 5.03 -8.81
C GLY A 48 13.71 5.88 -9.46
N ILE A 49 13.05 5.38 -10.52
CA ILE A 49 12.01 6.12 -11.23
C ILE A 49 10.67 5.89 -10.51
N PRO A 50 9.97 6.96 -10.07
CA PRO A 50 8.62 6.83 -9.52
C PRO A 50 7.64 6.32 -10.58
N LYS A 51 6.84 5.33 -10.20
CA LYS A 51 5.79 4.73 -11.04
C LYS A 51 4.46 4.76 -10.29
N PRO A 52 3.34 5.03 -10.98
CA PRO A 52 2.03 5.16 -10.35
C PRO A 52 1.43 3.82 -9.89
N LYS A 53 1.83 2.69 -10.47
CA LYS A 53 1.22 1.38 -10.21
C LYS A 53 2.24 0.32 -9.85
N LEU A 54 1.84 -0.56 -8.93
CA LEU A 54 2.62 -1.74 -8.52
C LEU A 54 2.97 -2.67 -9.70
N ALA A 55 2.10 -2.73 -10.71
CA ALA A 55 2.30 -3.52 -11.92
C ALA A 55 3.42 -3.00 -12.85
N GLU A 56 3.95 -1.81 -12.60
CA GLU A 56 4.97 -1.16 -13.44
C GLU A 56 6.41 -1.34 -12.90
N ILE A 57 6.55 -1.89 -11.69
CA ILE A 57 7.85 -2.26 -11.11
C ILE A 57 8.12 -3.76 -11.28
N GLY A 58 9.39 -4.12 -11.34
CA GLY A 58 9.89 -5.48 -11.56
C GLY A 58 9.55 -6.43 -10.42
N TYR A 59 9.59 -7.73 -10.74
CA TYR A 59 9.17 -8.81 -9.86
C TYR A 59 9.78 -8.74 -8.46
N GLU A 60 11.09 -8.49 -8.37
CA GLU A 60 11.82 -8.52 -7.11
C GLU A 60 11.37 -7.39 -6.17
N ARG A 61 11.31 -6.15 -6.65
CA ARG A 61 10.83 -5.01 -5.85
C ARG A 61 9.32 -5.07 -5.59
N ARG A 62 8.55 -5.61 -6.53
CA ARG A 62 7.10 -5.78 -6.40
C ARG A 62 6.73 -6.70 -5.24
N ASN A 63 7.42 -7.83 -5.13
CA ASN A 63 7.07 -8.89 -4.20
C ASN A 63 7.91 -8.87 -2.91
N GLY A 64 9.12 -8.29 -2.96
CA GLY A 64 10.06 -8.29 -1.84
C GLY A 64 10.02 -7.03 -0.96
N TYR A 65 9.06 -6.13 -1.17
CA TYR A 65 8.97 -4.88 -0.41
C TYR A 65 7.52 -4.44 -0.17
N ASP A 66 7.26 -3.95 1.05
CA ASP A 66 5.92 -3.54 1.48
C ASP A 66 5.61 -2.11 1.01
N TRP A 67 5.05 -2.02 -0.20
CA TRP A 67 4.63 -0.74 -0.79
C TRP A 67 3.33 -0.19 -0.23
N PHE A 68 2.41 -1.07 0.18
CA PHE A 68 1.08 -0.69 0.67
C PHE A 68 0.70 -1.54 1.88
N GLY A 69 0.05 -0.93 2.87
CA GLY A 69 -0.43 -1.65 4.05
C GLY A 69 -1.42 -0.83 4.87
N GLU A 70 -1.99 -1.45 5.89
CA GLU A 70 -2.97 -0.84 6.80
C GLU A 70 -2.30 0.03 7.90
N TYR A 71 -1.27 0.79 7.53
CA TYR A 71 -0.33 1.41 8.49
C TYR A 71 -0.98 2.34 9.51
N ALA A 72 -2.08 3.01 9.16
CA ALA A 72 -2.77 3.93 10.08
C ALA A 72 -4.02 3.31 10.74
N ARG A 73 -4.28 2.01 10.56
CA ARG A 73 -5.49 1.36 11.13
C ARG A 73 -5.55 1.51 12.64
N ASP A 74 -4.49 1.13 13.33
CA ASP A 74 -4.47 1.11 14.80
C ASP A 74 -4.42 2.55 15.35
N LEU A 75 -3.66 3.43 14.69
CA LEU A 75 -3.65 4.86 14.98
C LEU A 75 -5.07 5.45 14.95
N LEU A 76 -5.84 5.20 13.90
CA LEU A 76 -7.16 5.78 13.71
C LEU A 76 -8.24 5.12 14.59
N SER A 77 -8.16 3.81 14.80
CA SER A 77 -9.18 3.05 15.53
C SER A 77 -9.00 3.07 17.04
N LYS A 78 -7.76 3.25 17.52
CA LYS A 78 -7.42 3.13 18.94
C LYS A 78 -6.69 4.37 19.46
N ASP A 79 -5.49 4.64 18.93
CA ASP A 79 -4.58 5.58 19.58
C ASP A 79 -5.09 7.02 19.52
N TYR A 80 -5.62 7.44 18.38
CA TYR A 80 -6.17 8.79 18.19
C TYR A 80 -7.44 9.03 19.03
N PRO A 81 -8.46 8.13 19.03
CA PRO A 81 -9.59 8.25 19.95
C PRO A 81 -9.19 8.33 21.43
N ASP A 82 -8.22 7.53 21.86
CA ASP A 82 -7.77 7.53 23.25
C ASP A 82 -7.01 8.80 23.62
N TRP A 83 -6.10 9.26 22.74
CA TRP A 83 -5.42 10.55 22.90
C TRP A 83 -6.42 11.71 23.05
N LYS A 84 -7.45 11.75 22.19
CA LYS A 84 -8.45 12.83 22.21
C LYS A 84 -9.26 12.88 23.51
N LYS A 85 -9.47 11.74 24.19
CA LYS A 85 -10.11 11.72 25.52
C LYS A 85 -9.20 12.31 26.61
N THR A 86 -7.89 12.14 26.48
CA THR A 86 -6.90 12.61 27.45
C THR A 86 -6.45 14.05 27.26
N ALA A 87 -6.57 14.60 26.05
CA ALA A 87 -6.14 15.96 25.67
C ALA A 87 -7.04 17.08 26.21
N ARG A 88 -7.55 16.94 27.45
CA ARG A 88 -8.28 17.98 28.18
C ARG A 88 -7.36 19.10 28.65
#